data_AF-A0A4Q3FRR4-F1
#
_entry.id   AF-A0A4Q3FRR4-F1
#
_cell.length_a   1.000
_cell.length_b   1.000
_cell.length_c   1.000
_cell.angle_alpha   90.00
_cell.angle_beta   90.00
_cell.angle_gamma   90.00
#
_symmetry.space_group_name_H-M   'P 1'
#
loop_
_entity.id
_entity.type
_entity.pdbx_description
1 polymer ?
#
loop_
_entity_poly.entity_id
_entity_poly.type
_entity_poly.pdbx_seq_one_letter_code
_entity_poly.pdbx_strand_id
1 'polypeptide(L)'
;MQDLTPPEMSAFRYRLLTRVLHFAYFFIKGMTVGVRAACFDRQGRVFLVRHSYIPGWHMPGGGVERYETVGQALEKELREEGN
;
A
#
# COMPACT_ATOMS: atom_id res chain seq x y z
N MET A 1 7.37 33.29 -20.70
CA MET A 1 6.87 32.04 -20.08
C MET A 1 7.94 31.00 -20.37
N GLN A 2 8.78 30.70 -19.39
CA GLN A 2 9.95 29.83 -19.58
C GLN A 2 9.46 28.41 -19.85
N ASP A 3 9.93 27.86 -20.95
CA ASP A 3 9.69 26.48 -21.36
C ASP A 3 10.43 25.56 -20.38
N LEU A 4 9.67 24.92 -19.49
CA LEU A 4 10.17 24.04 -18.42
C LEU A 4 10.29 22.59 -18.90
N THR A 5 10.66 22.35 -20.16
CA THR A 5 10.98 21.00 -20.63
C THR A 5 12.37 20.59 -20.14
N PRO A 6 12.50 19.59 -19.25
CA PRO A 6 13.81 19.11 -18.82
C PRO A 6 14.56 18.44 -19.98
N PRO A 7 15.90 18.55 -20.04
CA PRO A 7 16.70 18.00 -21.12
C PRO A 7 16.53 16.49 -21.23
N GLU A 8 16.33 16.00 -22.46
CA GLU A 8 16.08 14.58 -22.80
C GLU A 8 17.17 13.59 -22.32
N MET A 9 18.27 14.10 -21.76
CA MET A 9 19.31 13.35 -21.04
C MET A 9 18.92 12.84 -19.64
N SER A 10 17.65 12.92 -19.27
CA SER A 10 17.14 12.47 -17.97
C SER A 10 16.24 11.23 -18.04
N ALA A 11 15.44 11.03 -19.09
CA ALA A 11 14.40 10.00 -19.09
C ALA A 11 14.94 8.56 -19.03
N PHE A 12 16.00 8.26 -19.78
CA PHE A 12 16.60 6.92 -19.79
C PHE A 12 17.37 6.61 -18.50
N ARG A 13 18.20 7.56 -18.03
CA ARG A 13 18.96 7.43 -16.78
C ARG A 13 18.03 7.39 -15.57
N TYR A 14 16.96 8.18 -15.58
CA TYR A 14 15.91 8.15 -14.57
C TYR A 14 15.18 6.80 -14.57
N ARG A 15 14.73 6.29 -15.73
CA ARG A 15 14.13 4.94 -15.82
C ARG A 15 15.06 3.84 -15.35
N LEU A 16 16.36 3.93 -15.67
CA LEU A 16 17.35 2.95 -15.23
C LEU A 16 17.59 3.05 -13.72
N LEU A 17 17.74 4.27 -13.18
CA LEU A 17 17.89 4.50 -11.74
C LEU A 17 16.64 4.04 -10.98
N THR A 18 15.44 4.34 -11.46
CA THR A 18 14.18 3.85 -10.90
C THR A 18 14.15 2.33 -10.91
N ARG A 19 14.59 1.65 -11.97
CA ARG A 19 14.67 0.18 -12.02
C ARG A 19 15.68 -0.38 -11.02
N VAL A 20 16.87 0.21 -10.93
CA VAL A 20 17.90 -0.21 -9.97
C VAL A 20 17.42 0.01 -8.54
N LEU A 21 16.74 1.13 -8.26
CA LEU A 21 16.15 1.40 -6.96
C LEU A 21 15.03 0.43 -6.62
N HIS A 22 14.12 0.11 -7.55
CA HIS A 22 13.09 -0.93 -7.34
C HIS A 22 13.72 -2.30 -7.08
N PHE A 23 14.77 -2.66 -7.84
CA PHE A 23 15.48 -3.91 -7.66
C PHE A 23 16.17 -3.93 -6.30
N ALA A 24 16.95 -2.90 -5.95
CA ALA A 24 17.55 -2.77 -4.62
C ALA A 24 16.49 -2.82 -3.50
N TYR A 25 15.34 -2.16 -3.68
CA TYR A 25 14.24 -2.21 -2.72
C TYR A 25 13.64 -3.61 -2.61
N PHE A 26 13.54 -4.36 -3.71
CA PHE A 26 13.13 -5.76 -3.72
C PHE A 26 14.13 -6.68 -2.99
N PHE A 27 15.43 -6.42 -3.09
CA PHE A 27 16.45 -7.19 -2.37
C PHE A 27 16.57 -6.80 -0.89
N ILE A 28 16.32 -5.53 -0.54
CA ILE A 28 16.48 -5.01 0.82
C ILE A 28 15.20 -5.16 1.64
N LYS A 29 14.02 -4.92 1.04
CA LYS A 29 12.74 -5.20 1.67
C LYS A 29 12.35 -6.64 1.38
N GLY A 30 12.56 -7.50 2.37
CA GLY A 30 11.95 -8.83 2.39
C GLY A 30 10.43 -8.75 2.14
N MET A 31 9.88 -9.84 1.63
CA MET A 31 8.47 -10.02 1.29
C MET A 31 7.52 -9.25 2.24
N THR A 32 6.70 -8.35 1.69
CA THR A 32 5.66 -7.66 2.43
C THR A 32 4.43 -8.55 2.50
N VAL A 33 4.01 -8.94 3.70
CA VAL A 33 2.75 -9.64 3.92
C VAL A 33 1.67 -8.59 4.21
N GLY A 34 0.52 -8.71 3.58
CA GLY A 34 -0.63 -7.83 3.82
C GLY A 34 -1.82 -8.64 4.30
N VAL A 35 -2.71 -7.98 5.05
CA VAL A 35 -3.96 -8.57 5.56
C VAL A 35 -5.15 -7.70 5.18
N ARG A 36 -6.29 -8.34 4.95
CA ARG A 36 -7.58 -7.69 4.66
C ARG A 36 -8.68 -8.41 5.42
N ALA A 37 -9.59 -7.65 6.02
CA ALA A 37 -10.74 -8.19 6.74
C ALA A 37 -12.03 -8.01 5.94
N ALA A 38 -12.82 -9.09 5.88
CA ALA A 38 -14.19 -9.04 5.40
C ALA A 38 -15.13 -9.14 6.61
N CYS A 39 -15.54 -7.99 7.14
CA CYS A 39 -16.45 -7.92 8.29
C CYS A 39 -17.88 -7.80 7.80
N PHE A 40 -18.75 -8.75 8.20
CA PHE A 40 -20.15 -8.79 7.79
C PHE A 40 -21.08 -8.46 8.95
N ASP A 41 -22.16 -7.72 8.66
CA ASP A 41 -23.26 -7.56 9.60
C ASP A 41 -24.27 -8.71 9.53
N ARG A 42 -25.31 -8.66 10.38
CA ARG A 42 -26.38 -9.68 10.41
C ARG A 42 -27.21 -9.76 9.12
N GLN A 43 -27.14 -8.73 8.27
CA GLN A 43 -27.83 -8.67 6.98
C GLN A 43 -26.92 -9.11 5.82
N GLY A 44 -25.66 -9.48 6.10
CA GLY A 44 -24.69 -9.90 5.08
C GLY A 44 -24.02 -8.74 4.33
N ARG A 45 -24.14 -7.50 4.81
CA ARG A 45 -23.43 -6.35 4.23
C ARG A 45 -21.99 -6.34 4.74
N VAL A 46 -21.04 -5.95 3.88
CA VAL A 46 -19.60 -5.90 4.20
C VAL A 46 -19.17 -4.47 4.58
N PHE A 47 -18.36 -4.36 5.64
CA PHE A 47 -17.72 -3.10 6.03
C PHE A 47 -16.56 -2.78 5.08
N LEU A 48 -16.58 -1.57 4.52
CA LEU A 48 -15.56 -1.05 3.61
C LEU A 48 -15.12 0.33 4.07
N VAL A 49 -13.87 0.67 3.78
CA VAL A 49 -13.24 1.95 4.09
C VAL A 49 -12.97 2.73 2.82
N ARG A 50 -13.01 4.06 2.91
CA ARG A 50 -12.66 4.97 1.83
C ARG A 50 -11.43 5.78 2.23
N HIS A 51 -10.29 5.45 1.64
CA HIS A 51 -9.05 6.16 1.89
C HIS A 51 -8.99 7.49 1.12
N SER A 52 -8.28 8.48 1.67
CA SER A 52 -8.13 9.80 1.05
C SER A 52 -7.13 9.83 -0.12
N TYR A 53 -6.24 8.83 -0.21
CA TYR A 53 -5.11 8.81 -1.15
C TYR A 53 -5.29 7.83 -2.32
N ILE A 54 -6.27 6.92 -2.25
CA ILE A 54 -6.66 6.04 -3.34
C ILE A 54 -8.17 6.13 -3.58
N PRO A 55 -8.62 6.26 -4.84
CA PRO A 55 -10.04 6.27 -5.13
C PRO A 55 -10.67 4.89 -4.87
N GLY A 56 -11.97 4.90 -4.59
CA GLY A 56 -12.78 3.68 -4.41
C GLY A 56 -12.98 3.25 -2.96
N TRP A 57 -13.74 2.16 -2.80
CA TRP A 57 -14.00 1.49 -1.53
C TRP A 57 -13.13 0.23 -1.44
N HIS A 58 -12.51 0.02 -0.28
CA HIS A 58 -11.56 -1.07 -0.05
C HIS A 58 -11.92 -1.83 1.22
N MET A 59 -11.52 -3.10 1.31
CA MET A 59 -11.61 -3.84 2.56
C MET A 59 -10.65 -3.24 3.58
N PRO A 60 -11.01 -3.16 4.87
CA PRO A 60 -10.08 -2.70 5.88
C PRO A 60 -8.86 -3.63 6.01
N GLY A 61 -7.72 -3.04 6.36
CA GLY A 61 -6.47 -3.79 6.59
C GLY A 61 -5.22 -3.15 5.98
N GLY A 62 -4.07 -3.73 6.31
CA GLY A 62 -2.76 -3.14 6.05
C GLY A 62 -1.63 -4.15 5.96
N GLY A 63 -0.40 -3.67 6.17
CA GLY A 63 0.80 -4.50 6.20
C GLY A 63 0.95 -5.24 7.52
N VAL A 64 1.51 -6.45 7.48
CA VAL A 64 1.94 -7.18 8.67
C VAL A 64 3.33 -6.66 9.05
N GLU A 65 3.46 -6.15 10.26
CA GLU A 65 4.73 -5.64 10.77
C GLU A 65 5.67 -6.78 11.20
N ARG A 66 6.97 -6.47 11.31
CA ARG A 66 7.95 -7.46 11.73
C ARG A 66 7.64 -7.93 13.16
N TYR A 67 7.66 -9.25 13.36
CA TYR A 67 7.34 -9.92 14.63
C TYR A 67 5.85 -9.92 15.01
N GLU A 68 4.97 -9.54 14.11
CA GLU A 68 3.52 -9.65 14.31
C GLU A 68 2.95 -10.87 13.57
N THR A 69 1.95 -11.53 14.15
CA THR A 69 1.17 -12.55 13.44
C THR A 69 0.14 -11.89 12.53
N VAL A 70 -0.26 -12.61 11.48
CA VAL A 70 -1.34 -12.18 10.57
C VAL A 70 -2.62 -11.77 11.32
N GLY A 71 -2.99 -12.51 12.37
CA GLY A 71 -4.17 -12.21 13.18
C GLY A 71 -4.04 -10.95 14.03
N GLN A 72 -2.87 -10.72 14.63
CA GLN A 72 -2.60 -9.51 15.42
C GLN A 72 -2.64 -8.26 14.53
N ALA A 73 -2.00 -8.33 13.36
CA ALA A 73 -2.02 -7.24 12.38
C ALA A 73 -3.47 -6.93 11.96
N LEU A 74 -4.27 -7.97 11.71
CA LEU A 74 -5.67 -7.81 11.33
C LEU A 74 -6.52 -7.16 12.42
N GLU A 75 -6.35 -7.56 13.68
CA GLU A 75 -7.07 -6.96 14.82
C GLU A 75 -6.70 -5.48 15.01
N LYS A 76 -5.40 -5.17 14.94
CA LYS A 76 -4.88 -3.80 15.05
C LYS A 76 -5.49 -2.90 13.96
N GLU A 77 -5.39 -3.30 12.69
CA GLU A 77 -5.90 -2.50 11.57
C GLU A 77 -7.41 -2.31 11.64
N LEU A 78 -8.17 -3.36 12.03
CA LEU A 78 -9.61 -3.26 12.23
C LEU A 78 -10.00 -2.27 13.32
N ARG A 79 -9.22 -2.16 14.40
CA ARG A 79 -9.47 -1.19 15.47
C ARG A 79 -9.15 0.24 15.04
N GLU A 80 -8.10 0.42 14.24
CA GLU A 80 -7.71 1.74 13.73
C GLU A 80 -8.72 2.29 12.72
N GLU A 81 -9.24 1.44 11.84
CA GLU A 81 -10.15 1.85 10.76
C GLU A 81 -11.64 1.73 11.11
N GLY A 82 -12.01 0.90 12.08
CA GLY A 82 -13.38 0.53 12.41
C GLY A 82 -14.01 1.22 13.63
N ASN A 83 -13.44 2.33 14.11
CA ASN A 83 -14.01 3.13 15.22
C ASN A 83 -15.44 3.61 14.93
#